data_AF-A0A0F9GM67-F1
#
_entry.id   AF-A0A0F9GM67-F1
#
_cell.length_a   1.000
_cell.length_b   1.000
_cell.length_c   1.000
_cell.angle_alpha   90.00
_cell.angle_beta   90.00
_cell.angle_gamma   90.00
#
_symmetry.space_group_name_H-M   'P 1'
#
loop_
_entity.id
_entity.type
_entity.pdbx_description
1 polymer ?
#
loop_
_entity_poly.entity_id
_entity_poly.type
_entity_poly.pdbx_seq_one_letter_code
_entity_poly.pdbx_strand_id
1 'polypeptide(L)'
;MPTYQIKNWAEYFETSQSRKVYKRLTWVALPNKHDGKGFRRLAQHPDATQIFCAWVLIVQVASKMKVRGLLVDDDGPLDADDLSVKTGFPVDIFDQAFSVLTEPKIGWMEVVDERS
;
A
#
# COMPACT_ATOMS: atom_id res chain seq x y z
N MET A 1 -9.79 -14.54 0.54
CA MET A 1 -8.88 -13.73 -0.31
C MET A 1 -7.62 -13.44 0.48
N PRO A 2 -6.45 -13.24 -0.17
CA PRO A 2 -5.25 -12.82 0.53
C PRO A 2 -5.47 -11.44 1.16
N THR A 3 -5.01 -11.25 2.38
CA THR A 3 -5.03 -9.93 3.03
C THR A 3 -3.70 -9.25 2.80
N TYR A 4 -3.72 -8.04 2.25
CA TYR A 4 -2.50 -7.29 1.94
C TYR A 4 -2.17 -6.26 3.02
N GLN A 5 -0.90 -6.23 3.42
CA GLN A 5 -0.37 -5.26 4.38
C GLN A 5 0.86 -4.55 3.83
N ILE A 6 0.96 -3.24 4.10
CA ILE A 6 2.16 -2.44 3.84
C ILE A 6 3.18 -2.69 4.96
N LYS A 7 4.39 -3.07 4.56
CA LYS A 7 5.46 -3.41 5.51
C LYS A 7 5.96 -2.20 6.27
N ASN A 8 6.29 -2.42 7.54
CA ASN A 8 6.87 -1.41 8.43
C ASN A 8 6.08 -0.09 8.46
N TRP A 9 4.74 -0.17 8.38
CA TRP A 9 3.86 1.00 8.33
C TRP A 9 4.20 2.04 9.42
N ALA A 10 4.33 1.57 10.66
CA ALA A 10 4.62 2.39 11.82
C ALA A 10 6.00 3.09 11.79
N GLU A 11 6.95 2.57 11.02
CA GLU A 11 8.29 3.15 10.87
C GLU A 11 8.29 4.23 9.77
N TYR A 12 7.67 3.96 8.63
CA TYR A 12 7.84 4.77 7.42
C TYR A 12 6.72 5.78 7.14
N PHE A 13 5.50 5.53 7.60
CA PHE A 13 4.32 6.34 7.23
C PHE A 13 3.68 7.05 8.43
N GLU A 14 4.02 6.62 9.66
CA GLU A 14 3.56 7.25 10.89
C GLU A 14 4.51 8.37 11.35
N THR A 15 3.95 9.56 11.55
CA THR A 15 4.61 10.74 12.13
C THR A 15 4.17 10.95 13.59
N SER A 16 4.85 11.85 14.32
CA SER A 16 4.40 12.24 15.66
C SER A 16 2.96 12.76 15.66
N GLN A 17 2.57 13.49 14.61
CA GLN A 17 1.21 14.01 14.47
C GLN A 17 0.20 12.90 14.21
N SER A 18 0.49 11.97 13.30
CA SER A 18 -0.44 10.89 12.96
C SER A 18 -0.62 9.88 14.09
N ARG A 19 0.37 9.72 14.96
CA ARG A 19 0.25 8.91 16.20
C ARG A 19 -0.59 9.60 17.28
N LYS A 20 -0.60 10.94 17.32
CA LYS A 20 -1.39 11.73 18.29
C LYS A 20 -2.83 11.94 17.82
N VAL A 21 -3.01 12.14 16.51
CA VAL A 21 -4.31 12.43 15.89
C VAL A 21 -4.86 11.13 15.32
N TYR A 22 -5.64 10.42 16.13
CA TYR A 22 -6.36 9.21 15.70
C TYR A 22 -7.55 9.50 14.77
N LYS A 23 -8.00 10.75 14.67
CA LYS A 23 -9.17 11.13 13.86
C LYS A 23 -8.78 11.60 12.47
N ARG A 24 -9.38 10.97 11.46
CA ARG A 24 -9.42 11.30 10.01
C ARG A 24 -8.30 12.24 9.55
N LEU A 25 -7.10 11.68 9.39
CA LEU A 25 -6.02 12.38 8.69
C LEU A 25 -6.45 12.59 7.23
N THR A 26 -6.29 13.82 6.74
CA THR A 26 -6.56 14.18 5.35
C THR A 26 -5.36 13.96 4.43
N TRP A 27 -4.23 13.51 4.99
CA TRP A 27 -2.98 13.28 4.28
C TRP A 27 -2.18 12.15 4.94
N VAL A 28 -1.24 11.57 4.19
CA VAL A 28 -0.32 10.53 4.64
C VAL A 28 1.11 10.90 4.23
N ALA A 29 2.07 10.63 5.10
CA ALA A 29 3.48 10.83 4.77
C ALA A 29 3.93 9.77 3.76
N LEU A 30 4.68 10.19 2.74
CA LEU A 30 5.28 9.27 1.78
C LEU A 30 6.81 9.37 1.86
N PRO A 31 7.53 8.25 2.06
CA PRO A 31 8.99 8.25 2.07
C PRO A 31 9.58 8.77 0.76
N ASN A 32 10.65 9.56 0.85
CA ASN A 32 11.34 10.17 -0.31
C ASN A 32 12.67 9.46 -0.67
N LYS A 33 12.88 8.24 -0.15
CA LYS A 33 14.12 7.49 -0.33
C LYS A 33 14.13 6.72 -1.66
N HIS A 34 14.63 7.38 -2.71
CA HIS A 34 14.72 6.80 -4.05
C HIS A 34 16.00 5.98 -4.31
N ASP A 35 16.98 6.03 -3.41
CA ASP A 35 18.24 5.28 -3.55
C ASP A 35 18.16 3.83 -3.01
N GLY A 36 17.04 3.45 -2.41
CA GLY A 36 16.79 2.12 -1.89
C GLY A 36 16.71 1.03 -2.98
N LYS A 37 17.18 -0.18 -2.66
CA LYS A 37 17.19 -1.31 -3.60
C LYS A 37 15.77 -1.66 -4.12
N GLY A 38 14.76 -1.61 -3.26
CA GLY A 38 13.37 -1.87 -3.66
C GLY A 38 12.85 -0.86 -4.68
N PHE A 39 13.09 0.44 -4.43
CA PHE A 39 12.71 1.50 -5.37
C PHE A 39 13.40 1.33 -6.73
N ARG A 40 14.71 1.12 -6.75
CA ARG A 40 15.45 0.96 -8.01
C ARG A 40 15.01 -0.26 -8.81
N ARG A 41 14.62 -1.35 -8.14
CA ARG A 41 14.07 -2.55 -8.78
C ARG A 41 12.70 -2.29 -9.39
N LEU A 42 11.81 -1.63 -8.64
CA LEU A 42 10.52 -1.18 -9.16
C LEU A 42 10.70 -0.28 -10.38
N ALA A 43 11.61 0.69 -10.30
CA ALA A 43 11.89 1.65 -11.37
C ALA A 43 12.46 1.01 -12.66
N GLN A 44 12.92 -0.25 -12.60
CA GLN A 44 13.37 -1.01 -13.76
C GLN A 44 12.27 -1.89 -14.37
N HIS A 45 11.10 -1.98 -13.74
CA HIS A 45 9.96 -2.72 -14.27
C HIS A 45 9.39 -1.99 -15.50
N PRO A 46 8.98 -2.71 -16.57
CA PRO A 46 8.36 -2.08 -17.75
C PRO A 46 7.18 -1.17 -17.40
N ASP A 47 6.35 -1.60 -16.45
CA ASP A 47 5.16 -0.87 -15.97
C ASP A 47 5.41 -0.05 -14.69
N ALA A 48 6.66 0.39 -14.47
CA ALA A 48 7.07 1.07 -13.23
C ALA A 48 6.17 2.26 -12.88
N THR A 49 5.75 3.05 -13.87
CA THR A 49 4.92 4.24 -13.65
C THR A 49 3.52 3.88 -13.14
N GLN A 50 2.89 2.87 -13.74
CA GLN A 50 1.57 2.37 -13.36
C GLN A 50 1.62 1.77 -11.95
N ILE A 51 2.62 0.92 -11.69
CA ILE A 51 2.77 0.28 -10.37
C ILE A 51 3.08 1.33 -9.30
N PHE A 52 3.92 2.33 -9.60
CA PHE A 52 4.18 3.41 -8.65
C PHE A 52 2.94 4.29 -8.39
N CYS A 53 2.12 4.53 -9.41
CA CYS A 53 0.83 5.19 -9.24
C CYS A 53 -0.10 4.38 -8.32
N ALA A 54 -0.26 3.08 -8.59
CA ALA A 54 -1.02 2.16 -7.76
C ALA A 54 -0.50 2.12 -6.32
N TRP A 55 0.81 2.10 -6.12
CA TRP A 55 1.44 2.17 -4.80
C TRP A 55 1.02 3.40 -4.00
N VAL A 56 1.04 4.59 -4.61
CA VAL A 56 0.63 5.83 -3.93
C VAL A 56 -0.84 5.75 -3.54
N LEU A 57 -1.70 5.24 -4.43
CA LEU A 57 -3.14 5.07 -4.15
C LEU A 57 -3.38 4.05 -3.04
N ILE A 58 -2.67 2.92 -3.05
CA ILE A 58 -2.71 1.88 -2.01
C ILE A 58 -2.32 2.48 -0.66
N VAL A 59 -1.21 3.24 -0.59
CA VAL A 59 -0.78 3.91 0.66
C VAL A 59 -1.86 4.86 1.17
N GLN A 60 -2.49 5.63 0.29
CA GLN A 60 -3.58 6.55 0.66
C GLN A 60 -4.81 5.81 1.17
N VAL A 61 -5.23 4.71 0.54
CA VAL A 61 -6.35 3.88 1.01
C VAL A 61 -6.02 3.26 2.36
N ALA A 62 -4.88 2.56 2.47
CA ALA A 62 -4.41 1.91 3.69
C ALA A 62 -4.25 2.89 4.86
N SER A 63 -3.96 4.17 4.58
CA SER A 63 -3.84 5.21 5.62
C SER A 63 -5.15 5.52 6.34
N LYS A 64 -6.29 5.19 5.72
CA LYS A 64 -7.65 5.46 6.21
C LYS A 64 -8.31 4.21 6.83
N MET A 65 -7.67 3.05 6.74
CA MET A 65 -8.20 1.79 7.27
C MET A 65 -8.18 1.81 8.81
N LYS A 66 -9.05 1.02 9.43
CA LYS A 66 -9.16 0.92 10.90
C LYS A 66 -7.83 0.50 11.51
N VAL A 67 -7.17 -0.48 10.90
CA VAL A 67 -5.77 -0.82 11.13
C VAL A 67 -4.97 -0.20 9.99
N ARG A 68 -4.26 0.90 10.27
CA ARG A 68 -3.53 1.63 9.23
C ARG A 68 -2.40 0.79 8.65
N GLY A 69 -2.29 0.80 7.33
CA GLY A 69 -1.34 -0.04 6.60
C GLY A 69 -1.88 -1.43 6.25
N LEU A 70 -3.02 -1.85 6.80
CA LEU A 70 -3.70 -3.11 6.47
C LEU A 70 -4.88 -2.83 5.54
N LEU A 71 -4.95 -3.48 4.38
CA LEU A 71 -6.05 -3.33 3.42
C LEU A 71 -7.25 -4.20 3.80
N VAL A 72 -7.92 -3.83 4.89
CA VAL A 72 -9.13 -4.47 5.40
C VAL A 72 -10.11 -3.36 5.82
N ASP A 73 -11.34 -3.44 5.32
CA ASP A 73 -12.45 -2.61 5.81
C ASP A 73 -13.48 -3.45 6.60
N ASP A 74 -14.65 -2.87 6.86
CA ASP A 74 -15.67 -3.52 7.67
C ASP A 74 -16.32 -4.73 6.96
N ASP A 75 -16.20 -4.82 5.63
CA ASP A 75 -16.72 -5.92 4.80
C ASP A 75 -15.68 -7.02 4.53
N GLY A 76 -14.38 -6.73 4.76
CA GLY A 76 -13.31 -7.70 4.71
C GLY A 76 -12.01 -7.20 4.06
N PRO A 77 -11.11 -8.11 3.67
CA PRO A 77 -9.91 -7.78 2.91
C PRO A 77 -10.24 -7.13 1.56
N LEU A 78 -9.54 -6.05 1.23
CA LEU A 78 -9.71 -5.36 -0.05
C LEU A 78 -8.88 -6.01 -1.15
N ASP A 79 -9.48 -6.20 -2.32
CA ASP A 79 -8.82 -6.64 -3.53
C ASP A 79 -8.58 -5.51 -4.55
N ALA A 80 -8.18 -5.88 -5.77
CA ALA A 80 -7.88 -4.92 -6.83
C ALA A 80 -9.15 -4.22 -7.35
N ASP A 81 -10.28 -4.93 -7.42
CA ASP A 81 -11.58 -4.38 -7.83
C ASP A 81 -12.06 -3.35 -6.81
N ASP A 82 -11.94 -3.66 -5.50
CA ASP A 82 -12.27 -2.73 -4.43
C ASP A 82 -11.44 -1.44 -4.52
N LEU A 83 -10.13 -1.57 -4.75
CA LEU A 83 -9.24 -0.42 -4.93
C LEU A 83 -9.58 0.37 -6.18
N SER A 84 -9.93 -0.31 -7.28
CA SER A 84 -10.38 0.32 -8.51
C SER A 84 -11.64 1.17 -8.26
N VAL A 85 -12.65 0.60 -7.62
CA VAL A 85 -13.90 1.31 -7.26
C VAL A 85 -13.63 2.49 -6.32
N LYS A 86 -12.79 2.31 -5.29
CA LYS A 86 -12.50 3.36 -4.30
C LYS A 86 -11.68 4.53 -4.86
N THR A 87 -10.87 4.30 -5.90
CA THR A 87 -9.92 5.30 -6.43
C THR A 87 -10.29 5.84 -7.80
N GLY A 88 -11.10 5.11 -8.57
CA GLY A 88 -11.42 5.39 -9.96
C GLY A 88 -10.32 5.00 -10.95
N PHE A 89 -9.26 4.32 -10.51
CA PHE A 89 -8.18 3.87 -11.39
C PHE A 89 -8.42 2.43 -11.90
N PRO A 90 -7.83 2.06 -13.05
CA PRO A 90 -7.99 0.72 -13.62
C PRO A 90 -7.61 -0.42 -12.66
N VAL A 91 -8.35 -1.53 -12.67
CA VAL A 91 -8.10 -2.70 -11.80
C VAL A 91 -6.74 -3.35 -12.04
N ASP A 92 -6.30 -3.38 -13.30
CA ASP A 92 -5.08 -4.03 -13.76
C ASP A 92 -3.81 -3.43 -13.12
N ILE A 93 -3.78 -2.13 -12.84
CA ILE A 93 -2.62 -1.52 -12.17
C ILE A 93 -2.49 -1.99 -10.71
N PHE A 94 -3.61 -2.32 -10.06
CA PHE A 94 -3.60 -2.84 -8.68
C PHE A 94 -3.20 -4.31 -8.64
N ASP A 95 -3.70 -5.13 -9.58
CA ASP A 95 -3.26 -6.53 -9.72
C ASP A 95 -1.74 -6.61 -9.95
N GLN A 96 -1.22 -5.80 -10.88
CA GLN A 96 0.21 -5.71 -11.14
C GLN A 96 0.97 -5.25 -9.88
N ALA A 97 0.45 -4.24 -9.18
CA ALA A 97 1.07 -3.74 -7.96
C ALA A 97 1.12 -4.80 -6.86
N PHE A 98 0.04 -5.55 -6.61
CA PHE A 98 0.06 -6.62 -5.62
C PHE A 98 1.08 -7.69 -5.97
N SER A 99 1.15 -8.11 -7.24
CA SER A 99 2.15 -9.08 -7.69
C SER A 99 3.58 -8.58 -7.47
N VAL A 100 3.88 -7.36 -7.93
CA VAL A 100 5.25 -6.82 -7.94
C VAL A 100 5.71 -6.34 -6.55
N LEU A 101 4.85 -5.67 -5.80
CA LEU A 101 5.22 -5.07 -4.51
C LEU A 101 5.35 -6.09 -3.37
N THR A 102 4.74 -7.26 -3.53
CA THR A 102 4.91 -8.40 -2.61
C THR A 102 6.13 -9.28 -2.95
N GLU A 103 6.77 -9.09 -4.12
CA GLU A 103 7.98 -9.82 -4.45
C GLU A 103 9.08 -9.58 -3.40
N PRO A 104 9.76 -10.63 -2.89
CA PRO A 104 10.76 -10.47 -1.83
C PRO A 104 11.89 -9.48 -2.14
N LYS A 105 12.18 -9.23 -3.42
CA LYS A 105 13.22 -8.28 -3.84
C LYS A 105 12.77 -6.82 -3.77
N ILE A 106 11.47 -6.54 -3.88
CA ILE A 106 10.91 -5.19 -3.67
C ILE A 106 10.41 -5.09 -2.23
N GLY A 107 9.50 -6.00 -1.84
CA GLY A 107 9.10 -6.25 -0.46
C GLY A 107 8.55 -5.00 0.22
N TRP A 108 7.69 -4.25 -0.47
CA TRP A 108 6.99 -3.11 0.10
C TRP A 108 5.68 -3.53 0.76
N MET A 109 5.12 -4.66 0.30
CA MET A 109 3.91 -5.25 0.82
C MET A 109 4.14 -6.73 1.17
N GLU A 110 3.25 -7.28 1.98
CA GLU A 110 3.19 -8.70 2.30
C GLU A 110 1.74 -9.18 2.34
N VAL A 111 1.57 -10.48 2.12
CA VAL A 111 0.29 -11.16 2.36
C VAL A 111 0.31 -11.66 3.80
N VAL A 112 -0.72 -11.31 4.56
CA VAL A 112 -0.91 -11.77 5.95
C VAL A 112 -2.07 -12.74 6.01
N ASP A 113 -1.88 -13.85 6.73
CA ASP A 113 -2.96 -14.80 7.03
C ASP A 113 -3.70 -14.34 8.29
N GLU A 114 -5.04 -14.42 8.30
CA GLU A 114 -5.92 -14.08 9.44
C GLU A 114 -5.77 -15.04 10.66
N ARG A 115 -4.65 -15.74 10.82
CA ARG A 115 -4.43 -16.65 11.95
C ARG A 115 -3.34 -16.15 12.88
N SER A 116 -3.71 -15.30 13.83
CA SER A 116 -3.07 -15.20 15.15
C SER A 116 -4.05 -14.62 16.16
#